data_AF-A0A7I0J5S2-F1
#
_entry.id   AF-A0A7I0J5S2-F1
#
_cell.length_a   1.000
_cell.length_b   1.000
_cell.length_c   1.000
_cell.angle_alpha   90.00
_cell.angle_beta   90.00
_cell.angle_gamma   90.00
#
_symmetry.space_group_name_H-M   'P 1'
#
loop_
_entity.id
_entity.type
_entity.pdbx_description
1 polymer ?
#
loop_
_entity_poly.entity_id
_entity_poly.type
_entity_poly.pdbx_seq_one_letter_code
_entity_poly.pdbx_strand_id
1 'polypeptide(L)'
;LLEVPELFRIETYPTVHQMVSRVRAKLLPDIGIRQIFAALFPCGSITGAPKIRAMEILHDLEATPRDVYCGAIGWVAPGGTMRFSVAIRTISLFA
;
A
#
# COMPACT_ATOMS: atom_id res chain seq x y z
N LEU A 1 13.22 -16.20 0.61
CA LEU A 1 12.76 -16.48 -0.76
C LEU A 1 11.58 -15.55 -1.05
N LEU A 2 11.61 -14.85 -2.19
CA LEU A 2 10.50 -14.07 -2.73
C LEU A 2 9.87 -14.86 -3.85
N GLU A 3 8.54 -14.88 -3.90
CA GLU A 3 7.78 -15.61 -4.93
C GLU A 3 6.52 -14.84 -5.33
N VAL A 4 6.08 -15.08 -6.56
CA VAL A 4 4.85 -14.52 -7.14
C VAL A 4 3.95 -15.68 -7.57
N PRO A 5 3.28 -16.37 -6.63
CA PRO A 5 2.50 -17.58 -6.92
C PRO A 5 1.34 -17.36 -7.89
N GLU A 6 0.85 -16.13 -8.02
CA GLU A 6 -0.23 -15.77 -8.93
C GLU A 6 0.19 -14.49 -9.65
N LEU A 7 0.43 -14.57 -10.95
CA LEU A 7 0.91 -13.46 -11.77
C LEU A 7 -0.17 -13.06 -12.78
N PHE A 8 -0.59 -11.79 -12.75
CA PHE A 8 -1.54 -11.18 -13.69
C PHE A 8 -2.89 -11.91 -13.80
N ARG A 9 -3.39 -12.47 -12.70
CA ARG A 9 -4.74 -13.05 -12.66
C ARG A 9 -5.79 -11.95 -12.77
N ILE A 10 -6.81 -12.15 -13.59
CA ILE A 10 -8.00 -11.28 -13.58
C ILE A 10 -8.95 -11.70 -12.47
N GLU A 11 -9.30 -10.75 -11.60
CA GLU A 11 -10.35 -10.87 -10.59
C GLU A 11 -11.55 -10.00 -10.98
N THR A 12 -12.73 -10.62 -10.98
CA THR A 12 -13.99 -9.92 -11.27
C THR A 12 -14.67 -9.51 -9.97
N TYR A 13 -14.87 -8.21 -9.81
CA TYR A 13 -15.71 -7.61 -8.78
C TYR A 13 -17.04 -7.16 -9.40
N PRO A 14 -18.06 -6.83 -8.59
CA PRO A 14 -19.40 -6.51 -9.12
C PRO A 14 -19.42 -5.40 -10.20
N THR A 15 -18.49 -4.45 -10.16
CA THR A 15 -18.46 -3.30 -11.06
C THR A 15 -17.16 -3.11 -11.83
N VAL A 16 -16.14 -3.94 -11.60
CA VAL A 16 -14.82 -3.77 -12.21
C VAL A 16 -14.06 -5.09 -12.29
N HIS A 17 -13.28 -5.27 -13.35
CA HIS A 17 -12.29 -6.33 -13.46
C HIS A 17 -10.92 -5.76 -13.11
N GLN A 18 -10.16 -6.45 -12.26
CA GLN A 18 -8.81 -6.04 -11.88
C GLN A 18 -7.79 -7.12 -12.24
N MET A 19 -6.65 -6.70 -12.79
CA MET A 19 -5.49 -7.56 -12.92
C MET A 19 -4.70 -7.53 -11.61
N VAL A 20 -4.56 -8.69 -10.97
CA VAL A 20 -3.98 -8.85 -9.63
C VAL A 20 -2.82 -9.84 -9.69
N SER A 21 -1.75 -9.52 -8.96
CA SER A 21 -0.65 -10.44 -8.71
C SER A 21 -0.46 -10.60 -7.20
N ARG A 22 -0.21 -11.83 -6.74
CA ARG A 22 0.10 -12.11 -5.34
C ARG A 22 1.61 -12.24 -5.18
N VAL A 23 2.21 -11.35 -4.40
CA VAL A 23 3.63 -11.39 -4.03
C VAL A 23 3.75 -11.79 -2.57
N ARG A 24 4.62 -12.76 -2.24
CA ARG A 24 4.90 -13.14 -0.85
C ARG A 24 6.38 -13.43 -0.63
N ALA A 25 6.84 -13.19 0.59
CA ALA A 25 8.21 -13.45 1.00
C ALA A 25 8.25 -13.74 2.51
N LYS A 26 9.35 -14.36 2.97
CA LYS A 26 9.65 -14.46 4.40
C LYS A 26 10.41 -13.23 4.85
N LEU A 27 9.97 -12.61 5.94
CA LEU A 27 10.73 -11.54 6.60
C LEU A 27 12.07 -12.09 7.08
N LEU A 28 13.10 -11.24 7.04
CA LEU A 28 14.36 -11.52 7.70
C LEU A 28 14.17 -11.46 9.23
N PRO A 29 15.04 -12.12 10.01
CA PRO A 29 15.09 -11.91 11.46
C PRO A 29 15.19 -10.42 11.80
N ASP A 30 14.62 -10.02 12.93
CA ASP A 30 14.70 -8.67 13.51
C ASP A 30 14.09 -7.53 12.67
N ILE A 31 13.35 -7.85 11.61
CA ILE A 31 12.58 -6.85 10.86
C ILE A 31 11.29 -6.51 11.61
N GLY A 32 11.28 -5.32 12.21
CA GLY A 32 10.13 -4.75 12.90
C GLY A 32 9.18 -3.99 11.98
N ILE A 33 8.04 -3.59 12.55
CA ILE A 33 6.99 -2.84 11.84
C ILE A 33 7.49 -1.54 11.20
N ARG A 34 8.41 -0.82 11.86
CA ARG A 34 8.97 0.44 11.33
C ARG A 34 9.71 0.21 10.03
N GLN A 35 10.55 -0.82 9.96
CA GLN A 35 11.29 -1.18 8.74
C GLN A 35 10.34 -1.65 7.62
N ILE A 36 9.30 -2.40 7.97
CA ILE A 36 8.27 -2.83 7.00
C ILE A 36 7.57 -1.62 6.38
N PHE A 37 7.12 -0.67 7.20
CA PHE A 37 6.47 0.54 6.70
C PHE A 37 7.42 1.42 5.89
N ALA A 38 8.66 1.61 6.33
CA ALA A 38 9.65 2.37 5.56
C ALA A 38 9.89 1.79 4.15
N ALA A 39 9.83 0.46 4.00
CA ALA A 39 10.00 -0.19 2.71
C ALA A 39 8.76 -0.14 1.82
N LEU A 40 7.56 -0.30 2.41
CA LEU A 40 6.32 -0.48 1.64
C LEU A 40 5.51 0.81 1.46
N PHE A 41 5.57 1.74 2.40
CA PHE A 41 4.74 2.94 2.44
C PHE A 41 5.35 4.11 1.64
N PRO A 42 4.53 4.96 1.00
CA PRO A 42 3.13 4.72 0.65
C PRO A 42 3.01 3.67 -0.48
N CYS A 43 1.79 3.16 -0.69
CA CYS A 43 1.54 2.12 -1.68
C CYS A 43 1.86 2.59 -3.12
N GLY A 44 2.43 1.72 -3.94
CA GLY A 44 2.81 2.06 -5.31
C GLY A 44 1.63 2.43 -6.22
N SER A 45 0.45 1.85 -6.01
CA SER A 45 -0.73 2.04 -6.86
C SER A 45 -1.36 3.44 -6.77
N ILE A 46 -1.07 4.20 -5.72
CA ILE A 46 -1.61 5.55 -5.50
C ILE A 46 -0.54 6.65 -5.57
N THR A 47 0.70 6.27 -5.86
CA THR A 47 1.83 7.17 -6.08
C THR A 47 2.22 7.10 -7.55
N GLY A 48 3.04 6.12 -7.91
CA GLY A 48 3.54 5.88 -9.26
C GLY A 48 4.87 5.13 -9.24
N ALA A 49 5.49 4.98 -10.42
CA ALA A 49 6.79 4.35 -10.58
C ALA A 49 7.66 5.18 -11.53
N PRO A 50 8.89 5.58 -11.13
CA PRO A 50 9.54 5.35 -9.83
C PRO A 50 8.90 6.13 -8.66
N LYS A 51 8.76 5.49 -7.48
CA LYS A 51 7.96 5.99 -6.34
C LYS A 51 8.35 7.41 -5.90
N ILE A 52 9.63 7.66 -5.66
CA ILE A 52 10.11 8.96 -5.15
C ILE A 52 9.81 10.07 -6.15
N ARG A 53 10.14 9.87 -7.43
CA ARG A 53 9.89 10.87 -8.47
C ARG A 53 8.40 11.15 -8.65
N ALA A 54 7.56 10.11 -8.59
CA ALA A 54 6.11 10.29 -8.64
C ALA A 54 5.60 11.11 -7.45
N MET A 55 6.11 10.86 -6.24
CA MET A 55 5.72 11.64 -5.05
C MET A 55 6.15 13.10 -5.12
N GLU A 56 7.33 13.41 -5.66
CA GLU A 56 7.77 14.80 -5.90
C GLU A 56 6.80 15.53 -6.84
N ILE A 57 6.46 14.89 -7.97
CA ILE A 57 5.52 15.46 -8.94
C ILE A 57 4.13 15.65 -8.30
N LEU A 58 3.65 14.68 -7.52
CA LEU A 58 2.37 14.82 -6.81
C LEU A 58 2.41 15.98 -5.82
N HIS A 59 3.53 16.16 -5.10
CA HIS A 59 3.70 17.27 -4.18
C HIS A 59 3.65 18.63 -4.88
N ASP A 60 4.24 18.75 -6.07
CA ASP A 60 4.21 19.98 -6.86
C ASP A 60 2.83 20.29 -7.46
N LEU A 61 2.05 19.25 -7.77
CA LEU A 61 0.74 19.38 -8.44
C LEU A 61 -0.43 19.52 -7.47
N GLU A 62 -0.35 18.93 -6.29
CA GLU A 62 -1.45 18.92 -5.32
C GLU A 62 -1.42 20.17 -4.45
N ALA A 63 -2.55 20.86 -4.36
CA ALA A 63 -2.65 22.12 -3.62
C ALA A 63 -2.52 21.95 -2.09
N THR A 64 -2.76 20.75 -1.57
CA THR A 64 -2.80 20.46 -0.12
C THR A 64 -2.23 19.08 0.19
N PRO A 65 -1.73 18.86 1.41
CA PRO A 65 -1.37 17.51 1.87
C PRO A 65 -2.54 16.53 1.78
N ARG A 66 -2.23 15.25 1.53
CA ARG A 66 -3.25 14.18 1.41
C ARG A 66 -3.83 13.70 2.75
N ASP A 67 -3.17 13.99 3.86
CA ASP A 67 -3.56 13.50 5.20
C ASP A 67 -3.82 11.96 5.19
N VAL A 68 -5.02 11.51 5.58
CA VAL A 68 -5.39 10.08 5.60
C VAL A 68 -5.50 9.51 4.18
N TYR A 69 -5.84 10.31 3.17
CA TYR A 69 -5.98 9.84 1.80
C TYR A 69 -4.67 9.26 1.28
N CYS A 70 -4.73 8.08 0.66
CA CYS A 70 -3.56 7.32 0.22
C CYS A 70 -2.61 6.84 1.34
N GLY A 71 -3.04 6.97 2.60
CA GLY A 71 -2.41 6.38 3.78
C GLY A 71 -2.67 4.88 3.94
N ALA A 72 -2.55 4.37 5.17
CA ALA A 72 -2.77 2.97 5.51
C ALA A 72 -3.72 2.82 6.70
N ILE A 73 -4.69 1.90 6.60
CA ILE A 73 -5.67 1.58 7.66
C ILE A 73 -5.55 0.08 7.95
N GLY A 74 -5.43 -0.30 9.22
CA GLY A 74 -5.26 -1.71 9.56
C GLY A 74 -5.05 -1.98 11.04
N TRP A 75 -4.50 -3.16 11.33
CA TRP A 75 -4.27 -3.63 12.70
C TRP A 75 -2.96 -4.42 12.80
N VAL A 76 -2.46 -4.52 14.03
CA VAL A 76 -1.27 -5.29 14.42
C VAL A 76 -1.60 -6.05 15.71
N ALA A 77 -1.46 -7.37 15.70
CA ALA A 77 -1.61 -8.17 16.92
C ALA A 77 -0.31 -8.19 17.74
N PRO A 78 -0.38 -8.49 19.05
CA PRO A 78 0.80 -8.71 19.89
C PRO A 78 1.80 -9.74 19.35
N GLY A 79 1.32 -10.72 18.55
CA GLY A 79 2.16 -11.73 17.89
C GLY A 79 2.78 -11.30 16.55
N GLY A 80 2.67 -10.03 16.15
CA GLY A 80 3.26 -9.49 14.93
C GLY A 80 2.46 -9.72 13.64
N THR A 81 1.41 -10.55 13.67
CA THR A 81 0.46 -10.64 12.55
C THR A 81 -0.20 -9.28 12.34
N MET A 82 -0.21 -8.82 11.09
CA MET A 82 -0.72 -7.51 10.74
C MET A 82 -1.41 -7.54 9.37
N ARG A 83 -2.41 -6.69 9.18
CA ARG A 83 -3.07 -6.49 7.88
C ARG A 83 -3.44 -5.03 7.70
N PHE A 84 -3.13 -4.49 6.53
CA PHE A 84 -3.42 -3.12 6.16
C PHE A 84 -4.11 -3.05 4.80
N SER A 85 -4.93 -2.02 4.63
CA SER A 85 -5.53 -1.59 3.38
C SER A 85 -5.04 -0.17 3.07
N VAL A 86 -4.93 0.15 1.77
CA VAL A 86 -4.66 1.52 1.33
C VAL A 86 -5.90 2.36 1.58
N ALA A 87 -5.74 3.54 2.16
CA ALA A 87 -6.82 4.47 2.45
C ALA A 87 -7.33 5.17 1.18
N ILE A 88 -8.07 4.42 0.37
CA ILE A 88 -8.82 4.91 -0.80
C ILE A 88 -10.30 4.62 -0.60
N ARG A 89 -11.18 5.41 -1.25
CA ARG A 89 -12.64 5.36 -1.00
C ARG A 89 -12.98 5.44 0.50
N THR A 90 -12.26 6.26 1.24
CA THR A 90 -12.40 6.47 2.69
C THR A 90 -12.85 7.91 2.93
N ILE A 91 -13.78 8.12 3.87
CA ILE A 91 -14.22 9.44 4.32
C ILE A 91 -13.53 9.79 5.65
N SER A 92 -12.99 11.01 5.74
CA SER A 92 -12.55 11.60 7.01
C SER A 92 -13.57 12.65 7.42
N LEU A 93 -14.01 12.64 8.68
CA LEU A 93 -15.04 13.54 9.20
C LEU A 93 -14.46 14.78 9.89
N PHE A 94 -13.15 14.80 10.17
CA PHE A 94 -12.50 15.79 11.03
C PHE A 94 -11.11 16.22 10.52
N ALA A 95 -10.88 16.15 9.21
CA ALA A 95 -9.63 16.61 8.58
C ALA A 95 -9.65 18.13 8.32
#